data_AF-A0A936A5M3-F1
#
_entry.id   AF-A0A936A5M3-F1
#
_cell.length_a   1.000
_cell.length_b   1.000
_cell.length_c   1.000
_cell.angle_alpha   90.00
_cell.angle_beta   90.00
_cell.angle_gamma   90.00
#
_symmetry.space_group_name_H-M   'P 1'
#
loop_
_entity.id
_entity.type
_entity.pdbx_description
1 polymer ?
#
loop_
_entity_poly.entity_id
_entity_poly.type
_entity_poly.pdbx_seq_one_letter_code
_entity_poly.pdbx_strand_id
1 'polypeptide(L)'
;MTGWQGLLPVAAGGALGASLRYGVAMWLPVQTAAGRFPWATLIVNLLGCALAGALYAWLQRAPETREFWRLLLMVGVLGGFTTFSAFGLETFHLLRQGAFGLASAYVLASVAGSLLVLVLAYRLSIT
;
A
#
# COMPACT_ATOMS: atom_id res chain seq x y z
N MET A 1 5.95 -22.09 -12.29
CA MET A 1 4.48 -21.98 -12.36
C MET A 1 4.12 -21.45 -13.74
N THR A 2 3.16 -22.03 -14.46
CA THR A 2 2.64 -21.40 -15.68
C THR A 2 1.96 -20.08 -15.32
N GLY A 3 1.94 -19.08 -16.22
CA GLY A 3 1.36 -17.76 -15.92
C GLY A 3 -0.06 -17.82 -15.35
N TRP A 4 -0.86 -18.78 -15.81
CA TRP A 4 -2.23 -19.02 -15.35
C TRP A 4 -2.32 -19.61 -13.94
N GLN A 5 -1.36 -20.43 -13.51
CA GLN A 5 -1.32 -20.98 -12.14
C GLN A 5 -1.09 -19.89 -11.08
N GLY A 6 -0.54 -18.73 -11.47
CA GLY A 6 -0.34 -17.59 -10.59
C GLY A 6 -1.60 -16.82 -10.22
N LEU A 7 -2.71 -17.00 -10.94
CA LEU A 7 -3.94 -16.24 -10.71
C LEU A 7 -4.58 -16.54 -9.35
N LEU A 8 -4.59 -17.80 -8.92
CA LEU A 8 -5.17 -18.21 -7.64
C LEU A 8 -4.49 -17.54 -6.44
N PRO A 9 -3.14 -17.60 -6.27
CA PRO A 9 -2.50 -16.90 -5.16
C PRO A 9 -2.64 -15.38 -5.26
N VAL A 10 -2.60 -14.80 -6.46
CA VAL A 10 -2.83 -13.34 -6.63
C VAL A 10 -4.25 -12.95 -6.20
N ALA A 11 -5.27 -13.71 -6.62
CA ALA A 11 -6.67 -13.43 -6.27
C ALA A 11 -6.93 -13.60 -4.77
N ALA A 12 -6.43 -14.69 -4.17
CA ALA A 12 -6.56 -14.92 -2.73
C ALA A 12 -5.86 -13.82 -1.91
N GLY A 13 -4.63 -13.46 -2.29
CA GLY A 13 -3.90 -12.37 -1.68
C GLY A 13 -4.61 -11.02 -1.85
N GLY A 14 -5.09 -10.73 -3.06
CA GLY A 14 -5.81 -9.49 -3.36
C GLY A 14 -7.10 -9.32 -2.57
N ALA A 15 -7.89 -10.40 -2.43
CA ALA A 15 -9.09 -10.41 -1.61
C ALA A 15 -8.76 -10.13 -0.13
N LEU A 16 -7.71 -10.77 0.40
CA LEU A 16 -7.24 -10.53 1.76
C LEU A 16 -6.76 -9.08 1.93
N GLY A 17 -5.91 -8.59 1.03
CA GLY A 17 -5.36 -7.23 1.08
C GLY A 17 -6.45 -6.16 1.03
N ALA A 18 -7.41 -6.28 0.11
CA ALA A 18 -8.53 -5.35 -0.01
C ALA A 18 -9.42 -5.38 1.25
N SER A 19 -9.65 -6.57 1.82
CA SER A 19 -10.40 -6.73 3.07
C SER A 19 -9.69 -6.06 4.26
N LEU A 20 -8.37 -6.22 4.36
CA LEU A 20 -7.56 -5.57 5.40
C LEU A 20 -7.57 -4.05 5.25
N ARG A 21 -7.43 -3.53 4.03
CA ARG A 21 -7.51 -2.09 3.74
C ARG A 21 -8.87 -1.52 4.14
N TYR A 22 -9.95 -2.21 3.77
CA TYR A 22 -11.30 -1.84 4.19
C TYR A 22 -11.45 -1.89 5.71
N GLY A 23 -10.88 -2.91 6.35
CA GLY A 23 -10.72 -3.00 7.80
C GLY A 23 -10.14 -1.72 8.39
N VAL A 24 -8.93 -1.33 7.99
CA VAL A 24 -8.27 -0.11 8.49
C VAL A 24 -9.15 1.14 8.36
N ALA A 25 -9.88 1.28 7.25
CA ALA A 25 -10.80 2.40 7.05
C ALA A 25 -11.98 2.40 8.04
N MET A 26 -12.45 1.23 8.51
CA MET A 26 -13.52 1.13 9.51
C MET A 26 -13.08 1.49 10.94
N TRP A 27 -11.80 1.27 11.27
CA TRP A 27 -11.24 1.59 12.60
C TRP A 27 -10.94 3.08 12.78
N LEU A 28 -10.80 3.82 11.68
CA LEU A 28 -10.56 5.25 11.71
C LEU A 28 -11.88 6.02 11.76
N PRO A 29 -11.97 7.14 12.49
CA PRO A 29 -13.17 7.96 12.51
C PRO A 29 -13.59 8.34 11.10
N VAL A 30 -14.90 8.40 10.84
CA VAL A 30 -15.48 8.78 9.54
C VAL A 30 -14.76 10.00 8.95
N GLN A 31 -13.98 9.77 7.89
CA GLN A 31 -13.16 10.80 7.25
C GLN A 31 -13.90 11.59 6.17
N THR A 32 -15.19 11.32 5.97
CA THR A 32 -16.02 11.90 4.90
C THR A 32 -16.51 13.33 5.21
N ALA A 33 -16.11 13.94 6.32
CA ALA A 33 -16.36 15.36 6.55
C ALA A 33 -15.39 16.21 5.71
N ALA A 34 -15.91 17.26 5.06
CA ALA A 34 -15.14 18.17 4.22
C ALA A 34 -13.90 18.71 4.96
N GLY A 35 -12.74 18.73 4.28
CA GLY A 35 -11.48 19.24 4.83
C GLY A 35 -10.72 18.29 5.76
N ARG A 36 -11.12 17.03 5.94
CA ARG A 36 -10.36 16.04 6.74
C ARG A 36 -9.22 15.42 5.94
N PHE A 37 -8.08 15.24 6.62
CA PHE A 37 -6.89 14.64 6.04
C PHE A 37 -7.06 13.12 5.83
N PRO A 38 -6.62 12.50 4.70
CA PRO A 38 -6.97 11.12 4.36
C PRO A 38 -6.07 10.08 5.08
N TRP A 39 -6.23 9.94 6.40
CA TRP A 39 -5.38 9.07 7.23
C TRP A 39 -5.40 7.59 6.85
N ALA A 40 -6.58 7.01 6.58
CA ALA A 40 -6.71 5.60 6.24
C ALA A 40 -5.85 5.21 5.04
N THR A 41 -5.98 5.94 3.93
CA THR A 41 -5.23 5.70 2.71
C THR A 41 -3.74 5.96 2.89
N LEU A 42 -3.35 7.01 3.64
CA LEU A 42 -1.95 7.25 3.98
C LEU A 42 -1.36 6.05 4.74
N ILE A 43 -2.03 5.59 5.79
CA ILE A 43 -1.52 4.53 6.68
C ILE A 43 -1.35 3.22 5.91
N VAL A 44 -2.35 2.79 5.12
CA VAL A 44 -2.25 1.53 4.37
C VAL A 44 -1.16 1.58 3.31
N ASN A 45 -0.95 2.74 2.66
CA ASN A 45 0.12 2.90 1.67
C ASN A 45 1.51 2.90 2.34
N LEU A 46 1.69 3.65 3.43
CA LEU A 46 2.97 3.66 4.17
C LEU A 46 3.32 2.27 4.73
N LEU A 47 2.38 1.62 5.41
CA LEU A 47 2.58 0.27 5.94
C LEU A 47 2.83 -0.73 4.81
N GLY A 48 2.05 -0.65 3.73
CA GLY A 48 2.23 -1.52 2.57
C GLY A 48 3.60 -1.37 1.92
N CYS A 49 4.11 -0.14 1.78
CA CYS A 49 5.44 0.13 1.24
C CYS A 49 6.56 -0.34 2.19
N ALA A 50 6.40 -0.19 3.51
CA ALA A 50 7.35 -0.75 4.48
C ALA A 50 7.40 -2.28 4.38
N LEU A 51 6.24 -2.94 4.35
CA LEU A 51 6.14 -4.39 4.17
C LEU A 51 6.72 -4.83 2.82
N ALA A 52 6.50 -4.06 1.75
CA ALA A 52 7.08 -4.33 0.44
C ALA A 52 8.62 -4.30 0.47
N GLY A 53 9.21 -3.33 1.16
CA GLY A 53 10.66 -3.24 1.34
C GLY A 53 11.24 -4.47 2.05
N ALA A 54 10.66 -4.87 3.18
CA ALA A 54 11.08 -6.06 3.92
C ALA A 54 10.87 -7.37 3.12
N LEU A 55 9.71 -7.50 2.48
CA LEU A 55 9.39 -8.67 1.67
C LEU A 55 10.30 -8.76 0.44
N TYR A 56 10.64 -7.64 -0.19
CA TYR A 56 11.58 -7.60 -1.30
C TYR A 56 12.99 -8.04 -0.90
N ALA A 57 13.47 -7.64 0.28
CA ALA A 57 14.73 -8.12 0.84
C ALA A 57 14.72 -9.64 1.04
N TRP A 58 13.62 -10.17 1.60
CA TRP A 58 13.46 -11.60 1.78
C TRP A 58 13.42 -12.33 0.43
N LEU A 59 12.57 -11.92 -0.51
CA LEU A 59 12.40 -12.61 -1.81
C LEU A 59 13.70 -12.73 -2.60
N GLN A 60 14.58 -11.73 -2.56
CA GLN A 60 15.85 -11.75 -3.30
C GLN A 60 16.83 -12.86 -2.87
N ARG A 61 16.71 -13.39 -1.65
CA ARG A 61 17.61 -14.46 -1.16
C ARG A 61 17.38 -15.82 -1.82
N ALA A 62 16.20 -16.07 -2.40
CA ALA A 62 15.90 -17.32 -3.10
C ALA A 62 14.74 -17.12 -4.11
N PRO A 63 15.01 -16.51 -5.28
CA PRO A 63 13.96 -16.06 -6.20
C PRO A 63 13.11 -17.22 -6.76
N GLU A 64 13.78 -18.28 -7.24
CA GLU A 64 13.14 -19.44 -7.89
C GLU A 64 12.19 -20.20 -6.96
N THR A 65 12.55 -20.33 -5.68
CA THR A 65 11.75 -21.08 -4.69
C THR A 65 10.66 -20.23 -4.03
N ARG A 66 10.66 -18.91 -4.25
CA ARG A 66 9.74 -17.96 -3.58
C ARG A 66 8.74 -17.31 -4.52
N GLU A 67 8.64 -17.78 -5.76
CA GLU A 67 7.71 -17.23 -6.75
C GLU A 67 6.24 -17.26 -6.28
N PHE A 68 5.80 -18.35 -5.65
CA PHE A 68 4.46 -18.44 -5.05
C PHE A 68 4.23 -17.31 -4.04
N TRP A 69 5.20 -17.06 -3.16
CA TRP A 69 5.11 -16.02 -2.13
C TRP A 69 5.17 -14.62 -2.70
N ARG A 70 5.94 -14.41 -3.78
CA ARG A 70 5.94 -13.15 -4.53
C ARG A 70 4.54 -12.88 -5.08
N LEU A 71 3.90 -13.86 -5.71
CA LEU A 71 2.56 -13.70 -6.27
C LEU A 71 1.51 -13.49 -5.18
N LEU A 72 1.51 -14.30 -4.12
CA LEU A 72 0.54 -14.20 -3.02
C LEU A 72 0.70 -12.89 -2.23
N LEU A 73 1.90 -12.59 -1.76
CA LEU A 73 2.14 -11.51 -0.79
C LEU A 73 2.44 -10.18 -1.48
N MET A 74 3.35 -10.17 -2.46
CA MET A 74 3.78 -8.92 -3.11
C MET A 74 2.75 -8.41 -4.11
N VAL A 75 2.29 -9.28 -5.03
CA VAL A 75 1.31 -8.90 -6.06
C VAL A 75 -0.11 -8.92 -5.49
N GLY A 76 -0.49 -9.98 -4.76
CA GLY A 76 -1.82 -10.14 -4.17
C GLY A 76 -2.04 -9.23 -2.95
N VAL A 77 -1.53 -9.63 -1.78
CA VAL A 77 -1.84 -8.96 -0.50
C VAL A 77 -1.45 -7.48 -0.52
N LEU A 78 -0.20 -7.15 -0.82
CA LEU A 78 0.25 -5.75 -0.83
C LEU A 78 -0.42 -4.95 -1.95
N GLY A 79 -0.69 -5.56 -3.11
CA GLY A 79 -1.41 -4.92 -4.21
C GLY A 79 -2.87 -4.59 -3.86
N GLY A 80 -3.56 -5.47 -3.13
CA GLY A 80 -4.93 -5.20 -2.65
C GLY A 80 -5.00 -4.28 -1.42
N PHE A 81 -3.98 -4.36 -0.56
CA PHE A 81 -3.87 -3.58 0.68
C PHE A 81 -3.52 -2.11 0.43
N THR A 82 -2.71 -1.82 -0.59
CA THR A 82 -2.37 -0.45 -0.98
C THR A 82 -3.31 0.06 -2.07
N THR A 83 -3.39 1.38 -2.26
CA THR A 83 -4.24 1.97 -3.30
C THR A 83 -3.73 3.34 -3.75
N PHE A 84 -3.37 3.44 -5.03
CA PHE A 84 -3.04 4.72 -5.68
C PHE A 84 -4.29 5.45 -6.16
N SER A 85 -5.35 4.72 -6.54
CA SER A 85 -6.59 5.32 -7.03
C SER A 85 -7.34 6.11 -5.95
N ALA A 86 -7.43 5.59 -4.71
CA ALA A 86 -8.03 6.34 -3.60
C ALA A 86 -7.21 7.59 -3.27
N PHE A 87 -5.88 7.45 -3.19
CA PHE A 87 -4.96 8.58 -3.01
C PHE A 87 -5.19 9.69 -4.06
N GLY A 88 -5.33 9.34 -5.33
CA GLY A 88 -5.58 10.30 -6.40
C GLY A 88 -6.93 11.02 -6.26
N LEU A 89 -8.01 10.27 -5.95
CA LEU A 89 -9.34 10.85 -5.76
C LEU A 89 -9.42 11.76 -4.53
N GLU A 90 -8.79 11.37 -3.43
CA GLU A 90 -8.73 12.17 -2.20
C GLU A 90 -7.90 13.45 -2.39
N THR A 91 -6.77 13.35 -3.10
CA THR A 91 -5.97 14.52 -3.49
C THR A 91 -6.78 15.47 -4.36
N PHE A 92 -7.46 14.94 -5.38
CA PHE A 92 -8.33 15.72 -6.26
C PHE A 92 -9.47 16.39 -5.47
N HIS A 93 -10.05 15.69 -4.49
CA HIS A 93 -11.10 16.25 -3.64
C HIS A 93 -10.60 17.44 -2.80
N LEU A 94 -9.41 17.32 -2.18
CA LEU A 94 -8.79 18.43 -1.43
C LEU A 94 -8.51 19.63 -2.33
N LEU A 95 -8.02 19.40 -3.55
CA LEU A 95 -7.79 20.46 -4.54
C LEU A 95 -9.09 21.15 -4.94
N ARG A 96 -10.16 20.38 -5.20
CA ARG A 96 -11.49 20.95 -5.51
C ARG A 96 -12.09 21.77 -4.38
N GLN A 97 -11.71 21.49 -3.14
CA GLN A 97 -12.12 22.25 -1.95
C GLN A 97 -11.26 23.49 -1.70
N GLY A 98 -10.24 23.77 -2.53
CA GLY A 98 -9.29 24.85 -2.31
C GLY A 98 -8.29 24.59 -1.16
N ALA A 99 -8.26 23.37 -0.62
CA ALA A 99 -7.38 22.98 0.49
C ALA A 99 -5.97 22.62 0.01
N PHE A 100 -5.32 23.55 -0.74
CA PHE A 100 -4.03 23.30 -1.40
C PHE A 100 -2.92 22.89 -0.42
N GLY A 101 -2.88 23.47 0.77
CA GLY A 101 -1.89 23.10 1.80
C GLY A 101 -2.03 21.64 2.24
N LEU A 102 -3.26 21.18 2.49
CA LEU A 102 -3.54 19.79 2.86
C LEU A 102 -3.27 18.83 1.71
N ALA A 103 -3.65 19.19 0.48
CA ALA A 103 -3.37 18.40 -0.72
C ALA A 103 -1.86 18.19 -0.90
N SER A 104 -1.08 19.26 -0.82
CA SER A 104 0.39 19.20 -0.94
C SER A 104 1.02 18.35 0.18
N ALA A 105 0.58 18.54 1.43
CA ALA A 105 1.05 17.73 2.56
C ALA A 105 0.72 16.24 2.35
N TYR A 106 -0.50 15.93 1.88
CA TYR A 106 -0.93 14.57 1.63
C TYR A 106 -0.13 13.88 0.52
N VAL A 107 0.14 14.59 -0.58
CA VAL A 107 0.99 14.11 -1.69
C VAL A 107 2.42 13.85 -1.21
N LEU A 108 3.03 14.80 -0.50
CA LEU A 108 4.40 14.65 0.01
C LEU A 108 4.51 13.50 1.01
N ALA A 109 3.58 13.41 1.97
CA ALA A 109 3.56 12.32 2.94
C ALA A 109 3.37 10.96 2.25
N SER A 110 2.48 10.88 1.26
CA SER A 110 2.20 9.64 0.54
C SER A 110 3.37 9.21 -0.33
N VAL A 111 4.01 10.11 -1.07
CA VAL A 111 5.09 9.75 -2.00
C VAL A 111 6.43 9.63 -1.28
N ALA A 112 6.89 10.70 -0.62
CA ALA A 112 8.18 10.71 0.04
C ALA A 112 8.19 9.79 1.27
N GLY A 113 7.11 9.79 2.05
CA GLY A 113 6.97 8.89 3.19
C GLY A 113 7.01 7.42 2.78
N SER A 114 6.28 7.04 1.73
CA SER A 114 6.25 5.63 1.25
C SER A 114 7.61 5.17 0.75
N LEU A 115 8.34 6.02 0.02
CA LEU A 115 9.70 5.71 -0.42
C LEU A 115 10.66 5.56 0.77
N LEU A 116 10.56 6.46 1.75
CA LEU A 116 11.41 6.45 2.93
C LEU A 116 11.20 5.16 3.75
N VAL A 117 9.97 4.81 4.06
CA VAL A 117 9.68 3.59 4.86
C VAL A 117 10.00 2.31 4.10
N LEU A 118 9.85 2.29 2.77
CA LEU A 118 10.26 1.16 1.94
C LEU A 118 11.78 0.95 2.01
N VAL A 119 12.56 2.01 1.80
CA VAL A 119 14.03 1.94 1.83
C VAL A 119 14.50 1.56 3.23
N LEU A 120 13.94 2.16 4.27
CA LEU A 120 14.31 1.85 5.65
C LEU A 120 14.02 0.37 5.98
N ALA A 121 12.82 -0.12 5.68
CA ALA A 121 12.45 -1.51 5.94
C ALA A 121 13.30 -2.50 5.14
N TYR A 122 13.61 -2.19 3.87
CA TYR A 122 14.52 -2.99 3.07
C TYR A 122 15.91 -3.08 3.71
N ARG A 123 16.48 -1.93 4.10
CA ARG A 123 17.81 -1.85 4.73
C ARG A 123 17.88 -2.63 6.04
N LEU A 124 16.89 -2.49 6.90
CA LEU A 124 16.80 -3.22 8.18
C LEU A 124 16.63 -4.73 8.00
N SER A 125 16.15 -5.18 6.83
CA SER A 125 15.91 -6.61 6.57
C SER A 125 17.12 -7.33 5.95
N ILE A 126 18.09 -6.57 5.42
CA ILE A 126 19.31 -7.12 4.80
C ILE A 126 20.53 -7.11 5.73
N THR A 127 20.51 -6.30 6.79
CA THR A 127 21.47 -6.32 7.90
C THR A 127 21.29 -7.57 8.75
#